data_AF-A0A7J7KIY2-F1
#
_entry.id   AF-A0A7J7KIY2-F1
#
_cell.length_a   1.000
_cell.length_b   1.000
_cell.length_c   1.000
_cell.angle_alpha   90.00
_cell.angle_beta   90.00
_cell.angle_gamma   90.00
#
_symmetry.space_group_name_H-M   'P 1'
#
loop_
_entity.id
_entity.type
_entity.pdbx_description
1 polymer ?
#
loop_
_entity_poly.entity_id
_entity_poly.type
_entity_poly.pdbx_seq_one_letter_code
_entity_poly.pdbx_strand_id
1 'polypeptide(L)'
;MDVFTHYDVMDHRGMRIAEGHKASFCLEDVHCQDGVSKRYSCEGHSISVGCADVYKHDIDCQWIDITDLKPGNYIFKLNVNPNMDVPELSFSNNAAVCDLGYSGYDVSLTNCRLERG
;
A
#
# COMPACT_ATOMS: atom_id res chain seq x y z
N MET A 1 -13.19 -6.15 -6.97
CA MET A 1 -12.17 -6.26 -5.91
C MET A 1 -12.61 -5.33 -4.81
N ASP A 2 -12.77 -5.85 -3.59
CA ASP A 2 -13.30 -5.05 -2.48
C ASP A 2 -12.17 -4.40 -1.68
N VAL A 3 -10.98 -5.02 -1.70
CA VAL A 3 -9.77 -4.53 -1.06
C VAL A 3 -8.62 -4.56 -2.05
N PHE A 4 -8.05 -3.38 -2.37
CA PHE A 4 -6.87 -3.32 -3.23
C PHE A 4 -5.59 -3.51 -2.42
N THR A 5 -5.53 -2.88 -1.25
CA THR A 5 -4.35 -2.91 -0.39
C THR A 5 -4.69 -3.00 1.09
N HIS A 6 -3.88 -3.76 1.83
CA HIS A 6 -3.82 -3.72 3.29
C HIS A 6 -2.61 -2.90 3.75
N TYR A 7 -2.81 -2.10 4.79
CA TYR A 7 -1.77 -1.34 5.47
C TYR A 7 -1.70 -1.80 6.93
N ASP A 8 -0.63 -2.49 7.28
CA ASP A 8 -0.46 -3.06 8.61
C ASP A 8 0.68 -2.38 9.36
N VAL A 9 0.47 -2.10 10.65
CA VAL A 9 1.57 -1.92 11.60
C VAL A 9 1.66 -3.17 12.46
N MET A 10 2.84 -3.77 12.51
CA MET A 10 3.12 -5.01 13.21
C MET A 10 4.14 -4.82 14.33
N ASP A 11 4.02 -5.59 15.39
CA ASP A 11 5.05 -5.68 16.42
C ASP A 11 6.24 -6.57 15.97
N HIS A 12 7.29 -6.60 16.80
CA HIS A 12 8.47 -7.45 16.59
C HIS A 12 8.18 -8.97 16.57
N ARG A 13 6.97 -9.40 16.95
CA ARG A 13 6.52 -10.80 16.91
C ARG A 13 5.71 -11.10 15.66
N GLY A 14 5.52 -10.12 14.77
CA GLY A 14 4.71 -10.22 13.56
C GLY A 14 3.20 -10.13 13.82
N MET A 15 2.78 -9.68 15.01
CA MET A 15 1.37 -9.47 15.31
C MET A 15 0.93 -8.11 14.77
N ARG A 16 -0.16 -8.06 14.01
CA ARG A 16 -0.81 -6.80 13.60
C ARG A 16 -1.37 -6.08 14.83
N ILE A 17 -1.00 -4.83 15.01
CA ILE A 17 -1.40 -3.99 16.15
C ILE A 17 -2.18 -2.74 15.72
N ALA A 18 -2.07 -2.34 14.45
CA ALA A 18 -2.97 -1.40 13.81
C ALA A 18 -3.13 -1.79 12.35
N GLU A 19 -4.30 -1.48 11.80
CA GLU A 19 -4.68 -1.82 10.44
C GLU A 19 -5.36 -0.61 9.81
N GLY A 20 -5.00 -0.35 8.55
CA GLY A 20 -5.74 0.48 7.62
C GLY A 20 -5.94 -0.31 6.34
N HIS A 21 -6.91 0.10 5.54
CA HIS A 21 -7.12 -0.52 4.25
C HIS A 21 -7.58 0.52 3.24
N LYS A 22 -7.26 0.25 1.97
CA LYS A 22 -7.83 1.01 0.87
C LYS A 22 -8.72 0.08 0.06
N ALA A 23 -10.01 0.39 0.06
CA ALA A 23 -10.94 -0.20 -0.88
C ALA A 23 -10.52 0.20 -2.31
N SER A 24 -10.57 -0.75 -3.26
CA SER A 24 -10.39 -0.48 -4.70
C SER A 24 -11.56 0.34 -5.21
N PHE A 25 -11.50 1.65 -5.03
CA PHE A 25 -12.53 2.58 -5.52
C PHE A 25 -12.33 2.89 -7.01
N CYS A 26 -11.07 2.97 -7.44
CA CYS A 26 -10.68 3.36 -8.79
C CYS A 26 -9.38 2.63 -9.16
N LEU A 27 -9.27 2.17 -10.42
CA LEU A 27 -8.00 1.71 -10.99
C LEU A 27 -7.82 2.44 -12.33
N GLU A 28 -6.83 3.32 -12.41
CA GLU A 28 -6.60 4.15 -13.58
C GLU A 28 -5.14 4.49 -13.87
N ASP A 29 -4.88 5.01 -15.06
CA ASP A 29 -3.53 5.40 -15.50
C ASP A 29 -3.17 6.81 -15.00
N VAL A 30 -2.70 6.93 -13.76
CA VAL A 30 -2.29 8.23 -13.16
C VAL A 30 -0.90 8.66 -13.61
N HIS A 31 0.07 7.75 -13.62
CA HIS A 31 1.44 8.01 -14.05
C HIS A 31 1.91 6.93 -15.03
N CYS A 32 2.55 7.30 -16.13
CA CYS A 32 3.05 6.34 -17.13
C CYS A 32 4.49 6.66 -17.51
N GLN A 33 5.24 5.62 -17.89
CA GLN A 33 6.59 5.77 -18.44
C GLN A 33 6.58 6.59 -19.73
N ASP A 34 7.73 7.19 -20.06
CA ASP A 34 7.88 7.99 -21.29
C ASP A 34 7.53 7.17 -22.53
N GLY A 35 6.67 7.74 -23.39
CA GLY A 35 6.18 7.08 -24.60
C GLY A 35 4.97 6.15 -24.40
N VAL A 36 4.54 5.89 -23.15
CA VAL A 36 3.32 5.13 -22.87
C VAL A 36 2.12 6.09 -22.74
N SER A 37 1.07 5.84 -23.52
CA SER A 37 -0.17 6.62 -23.46
C SER A 37 -1.12 6.05 -22.41
N LYS A 38 -1.73 6.94 -21.63
CA LYS A 38 -2.83 6.60 -20.72
C LYS A 38 -4.04 6.10 -21.50
N ARG A 39 -4.66 5.03 -21.01
CA ARG A 39 -5.83 4.40 -21.64
C ARG A 39 -7.01 4.29 -20.69
N TYR A 40 -6.77 3.92 -19.44
CA TYR A 40 -7.84 3.69 -18.47
C TYR A 40 -8.02 4.90 -17.56
N SER A 41 -9.27 5.28 -17.38
CA SER A 41 -9.74 6.19 -16.34
C SER A 41 -10.55 5.40 -15.30
N CYS A 42 -11.00 6.09 -14.26
CA CYS A 42 -11.83 5.50 -13.21
C CYS A 42 -13.04 4.67 -13.66
N GLU A 43 -13.64 4.99 -14.82
CA GLU A 43 -14.78 4.22 -15.34
C GLU A 43 -14.39 2.86 -15.93
N GLY A 44 -13.11 2.68 -16.30
CA GLY A 44 -12.59 1.46 -16.92
C GLY A 44 -11.98 0.45 -15.96
N HIS A 45 -11.67 0.85 -14.72
CA HIS A 45 -11.07 0.03 -13.66
C HIS A 45 -9.94 -0.91 -14.12
N SER A 46 -8.84 -0.35 -14.65
CA SER A 46 -7.67 -1.12 -15.03
C SER A 46 -6.41 -0.24 -15.05
N ILE A 47 -5.24 -0.87 -14.99
CA ILE A 47 -3.94 -0.19 -15.13
C ILE A 47 -3.26 -0.73 -16.39
N SER A 48 -2.80 0.16 -17.26
CA SER A 48 -2.07 -0.19 -18.47
C SER A 48 -0.65 -0.66 -18.15
N VAL A 49 -0.11 -1.55 -18.98
CA VAL A 49 1.30 -1.95 -18.89
C VAL A 49 2.20 -0.71 -19.05
N GLY A 50 3.11 -0.50 -18.10
CA GLY A 50 3.98 0.68 -18.07
C GLY A 50 3.35 1.92 -17.42
N CYS A 51 2.14 1.79 -16.87
CA CYS A 51 1.49 2.81 -16.05
C CYS A 51 1.36 2.36 -14.59
N ALA A 52 1.04 3.32 -13.73
CA ALA A 52 0.79 3.15 -12.32
C ALA A 52 -0.40 4.02 -11.90
N ASP A 53 -1.21 3.46 -11.01
CA ASP A 53 -2.21 4.21 -10.27
C ASP A 53 -1.58 4.79 -8.99
N VAL A 54 -1.73 6.09 -8.77
CA VAL A 54 -1.05 6.81 -7.69
C VAL A 54 -2.09 7.54 -6.83
N TYR A 55 -2.37 6.97 -5.67
CA TYR A 55 -3.18 7.59 -4.64
C TYR A 55 -2.32 8.51 -3.77
N LYS A 56 -2.64 9.80 -3.78
CA LYS A 56 -1.94 10.80 -2.98
C LYS A 56 -2.34 10.71 -1.50
N HIS A 57 -1.47 11.23 -0.65
CA HIS A 57 -1.61 11.20 0.82
C HIS A 57 -2.81 12.00 1.36
N ASP A 58 -3.34 12.94 0.57
CA ASP A 58 -4.48 13.79 0.91
C ASP A 58 -5.83 13.16 0.54
N ILE A 59 -5.82 11.96 -0.05
CA ILE A 59 -7.04 11.20 -0.35
C ILE A 59 -7.53 10.50 0.92
N ASP A 60 -8.84 10.57 1.14
CA ASP A 60 -9.50 9.93 2.27
C ASP A 60 -9.24 8.41 2.32
N CYS A 61 -9.16 7.87 3.53
CA CYS A 61 -8.85 6.46 3.84
C CYS A 61 -7.45 5.99 3.41
N GLN A 62 -6.53 6.90 3.05
CA GLN A 62 -5.13 6.58 2.71
C GLN A 62 -4.21 6.65 3.94
N TRP A 63 -4.66 6.14 5.08
CA TRP A 63 -3.92 6.17 6.34
C TRP A 63 -4.17 4.93 7.21
N ILE A 64 -3.30 4.73 8.19
CA ILE A 64 -3.54 3.85 9.34
C ILE A 64 -3.76 4.76 10.54
N ASP A 65 -4.85 4.54 11.29
CA ASP A 65 -5.03 5.21 12.57
C ASP A 65 -4.07 4.59 13.60
N ILE A 66 -3.18 5.42 14.15
CA ILE A 66 -2.19 5.03 15.15
C ILE A 66 -2.44 5.68 16.51
N THR A 67 -3.64 6.21 16.75
CA THR A 67 -3.99 6.96 17.97
C THR A 67 -3.69 6.17 19.25
N ASP A 68 -3.90 4.85 19.21
CA ASP A 68 -3.71 3.96 20.36
C ASP A 68 -2.31 3.33 20.45
N LEU A 69 -1.41 3.64 19.50
CA LEU A 69 -0.04 3.14 19.53
C LEU A 69 0.78 3.93 20.56
N LYS A 70 1.67 3.21 21.25
CA LYS A 70 2.68 3.83 22.11
C LYS A 70 3.94 4.12 21.31
N PRO A 71 4.77 5.08 21.73
CA PRO A 71 6.10 5.26 21.15
C PRO A 71 6.89 3.94 21.16
N GLY A 72 7.57 3.63 20.07
CA GLY A 72 8.24 2.35 19.90
C GLY A 72 8.69 2.08 18.46
N ASN A 73 9.26 0.90 18.27
CA ASN A 73 9.67 0.39 16.97
C ASN A 73 8.74 -0.73 16.54
N TYR A 74 8.33 -0.65 15.28
CA TYR A 74 7.34 -1.51 14.65
C TYR A 74 7.77 -1.83 13.22
N ILE A 75 6.98 -2.66 12.55
CA ILE A 75 7.15 -2.97 11.13
C ILE A 75 5.91 -2.45 10.42
N PHE A 76 6.10 -1.60 9.40
CA PHE A 76 5.05 -1.23 8.48
C PHE A 76 5.04 -2.20 7.30
N LYS A 77 3.88 -2.76 6.96
CA LYS A 77 3.70 -3.59 5.76
C LYS A 77 2.51 -3.08 4.95
N LEU A 78 2.77 -2.70 3.71
CA LEU A 78 1.76 -2.45 2.70
C LEU A 78 1.70 -3.67 1.79
N ASN A 79 0.52 -4.24 1.56
CA ASN A 79 0.34 -5.39 0.68
C ASN A 79 -0.68 -5.09 -0.42
N VAL A 80 -0.28 -5.21 -1.68
CA VAL A 80 -1.10 -5.01 -2.88
C VAL A 80 -1.68 -6.34 -3.32
N ASN A 81 -2.98 -6.34 -3.67
CA ASN A 81 -3.69 -7.55 -4.07
C ASN A 81 -3.55 -8.70 -3.06
N PRO A 82 -3.83 -8.46 -1.77
CA PRO A 82 -3.52 -9.40 -0.69
C PRO A 82 -4.30 -10.72 -0.81
N ASN A 83 -5.48 -10.69 -1.43
CA ASN A 83 -6.33 -11.87 -1.64
C ASN A 83 -6.03 -12.62 -2.94
N MET A 84 -5.10 -12.11 -3.77
CA MET A 84 -4.81 -12.64 -5.11
C MET A 84 -6.05 -12.70 -6.01
N ASP A 85 -6.96 -11.74 -5.87
CA ASP A 85 -8.21 -11.66 -6.65
C ASP A 85 -7.91 -11.43 -8.15
N VAL A 86 -6.79 -10.76 -8.43
CA VAL A 86 -6.29 -10.52 -9.78
C VAL A 86 -5.05 -11.38 -10.05
N PRO A 87 -5.01 -12.18 -11.13
CA PRO A 87 -3.81 -12.93 -11.49
C PRO A 87 -2.66 -12.01 -11.89
N GLU A 88 -1.48 -12.26 -11.34
CA GLU A 88 -0.24 -11.55 -11.65
C GLU A 88 0.85 -12.52 -12.10
N LEU A 89 1.84 -12.02 -12.83
CA LEU A 89 3.00 -12.83 -13.25
C LEU A 89 3.80 -13.36 -12.05
N SER A 90 3.83 -12.59 -10.96
CA SER A 90 4.42 -12.97 -9.68
C SER A 90 3.74 -12.19 -8.56
N PHE A 91 3.68 -12.79 -7.37
CA PHE A 91 3.26 -12.14 -6.13
C PHE A 91 4.43 -11.86 -5.18
N SER A 92 5.67 -12.11 -5.63
CA SER A 92 6.89 -12.03 -4.81
C SER A 92 7.30 -10.60 -4.45
N ASN A 93 6.63 -9.60 -5.00
CA ASN A 93 6.94 -8.17 -4.88
C ASN A 93 5.69 -7.34 -4.56
N ASN A 94 4.62 -7.98 -4.09
CA ASN A 94 3.35 -7.33 -3.79
C ASN A 94 3.33 -6.62 -2.43
N ALA A 95 4.31 -6.88 -1.57
CA ALA A 95 4.45 -6.19 -0.31
C ALA A 95 5.61 -5.19 -0.31
N ALA A 96 5.39 -4.03 0.29
CA ALA A 96 6.45 -3.13 0.74
C ALA A 96 6.53 -3.19 2.27
N VAL A 97 7.71 -3.52 2.80
CA VAL A 97 7.95 -3.67 4.24
C VAL A 97 9.03 -2.69 4.67
N CYS A 98 8.76 -1.92 5.73
CA CYS A 98 9.64 -0.89 6.26
C CYS A 98 9.76 -1.00 7.78
N ASP A 99 10.89 -0.55 8.33
CA ASP A 99 11.03 -0.33 9.76
C ASP A 99 10.31 0.98 10.12
N LEU A 100 9.37 0.92 11.07
CA LEU A 100 8.59 2.06 11.54
C LEU A 100 9.07 2.46 12.94
N GLY A 101 9.65 3.65 13.05
CA GLY A 101 9.97 4.26 14.33
C GLY A 101 8.94 5.34 14.68
N TYR A 102 8.24 5.18 15.79
CA TYR A 102 7.28 6.16 16.31
C TYR A 102 7.78 6.77 17.63
N SER A 103 8.00 8.09 17.64
CA SER A 103 8.53 8.80 18.82
C SER A 103 7.46 9.27 19.81
N GLY A 104 6.17 9.18 19.43
CA GLY A 104 5.07 9.88 20.10
C GLY A 104 4.70 11.21 19.45
N TYR A 105 5.62 11.81 18.68
CA TYR A 105 5.41 13.10 18.01
C TYR A 105 5.52 12.97 16.49
N ASP A 106 6.41 12.10 16.02
CA ASP A 106 6.71 11.89 14.60
C ASP A 106 6.88 10.41 14.31
N VAL A 107 6.65 10.06 13.04
CA VAL A 107 6.87 8.70 12.50
C VAL A 107 7.96 8.77 11.44
N SER A 108 8.83 7.77 11.44
CA SER A 108 9.83 7.56 10.38
C SER A 108 9.67 6.16 9.80
N LEU A 109 9.76 6.06 8.47
CA LEU A 109 9.85 4.80 7.74
C LEU A 109 11.25 4.69 7.15
N THR A 110 11.94 3.61 7.46
CA THR A 110 13.32 3.36 7.00
C THR A 110 13.46 1.92 6.50
N ASN A 111 14.56 1.63 5.80
CA ASN A 111 14.89 0.28 5.30
C ASN A 111 13.76 -0.41 4.53
N CYS A 112 12.99 0.39 3.77
CA CYS A 112 11.88 -0.10 2.96
C CYS A 112 12.38 -1.02 1.85
N ARG A 113 11.72 -2.16 1.70
CA ARG A 113 12.06 -3.18 0.70
C ARG A 113 10.81 -3.87 0.19
N LEU A 114 10.91 -4.41 -1.01
CA LEU A 114 9.86 -5.24 -1.59
C LEU A 114 10.02 -6.67 -1.12
N GLU A 115 8.89 -7.27 -0.74
CA GLU A 115 8.76 -8.65 -0.30
C GLU A 115 7.52 -9.30 -0.91
N ARG A 116 7.36 -10.59 -0.63
CA ARG A 116 6.16 -11.34 -1.01
C ARG A 116 4.94 -10.82 -0.23
N GLY A 117 3.83 -10.66 -0.96
CA GLY A 117 2.50 -10.36 -0.42
C GLY A 117 2.08 -11.31 0.68
#